data_AF-A0A7J8WI03-F1
#
_entry.id   AF-A0A7J8WI03-F1
#
_cell.length_a   1.000
_cell.length_b   1.000
_cell.length_c   1.000
_cell.angle_alpha   90.00
_cell.angle_beta   90.00
_cell.angle_gamma   90.00
#
_symmetry.space_group_name_H-M   'P 1'
#
loop_
_entity.id
_entity.type
_entity.pdbx_description
1 polymer ?
#
loop_
_entity_poly.entity_id
_entity_poly.type
_entity_poly.pdbx_seq_one_letter_code
_entity_poly.pdbx_strand_id
1 'polypeptide(L)' 'MLQEVTKQIEGHTICALGDAAAWPVQGLIRHFRPELERRIRERAERELLEASA' A
#
# COMPACT_ATOMS: atom_id res chain seq x y z
N MET A 1 2.87 7.94 -4.65
CA MET A 1 2.08 7.14 -3.66
C MET A 1 2.17 5.64 -4.01
N LEU A 2 1.94 4.67 -3.10
CA LEU A 2 2.11 3.23 -3.42
C LEU A 2 1.28 2.73 -4.63
N GLN A 3 0.05 3.22 -4.79
CA GLN A 3 -0.82 2.93 -5.94
C GLN A 3 -0.21 3.36 -7.30
N GLU A 4 0.59 4.41 -7.29
CA GLU A 4 1.26 4.93 -8.47
C GLU A 4 2.43 4.03 -8.88
N VAL A 5 3.20 3.56 -7.88
CA VAL A 5 4.29 2.59 -8.09
C VAL A 5 3.75 1.30 -8.72
N THR A 6 2.60 0.79 -8.25
CA THR A 6 2.00 -0.40 -8.87
C THR A 6 1.62 -0.18 -10.34
N LYS A 7 1.26 1.04 -10.74
CA LYS A 7 0.97 1.36 -12.15
C LYS A 7 2.23 1.57 -13.00
N GLN A 8 3.33 1.98 -12.38
CA GLN A 8 4.63 2.04 -13.05
C GLN A 8 5.21 0.64 -13.31
N ILE A 9 4.81 -0.37 -12.54
CA ILE A 9 5.19 -1.77 -12.74
C ILE A 9 4.30 -2.43 -13.79
N GLU A 10 2.98 -2.22 -13.68
CA GLU A 10 1.99 -2.76 -14.60
C GLU A 10 2.29 -2.34 -16.05
N GLY A 11 2.40 -3.29 -16.97
CA GLY A 11 2.68 -3.06 -18.39
C GLY A 11 4.11 -2.60 -18.72
N HIS A 12 5.00 -2.48 -17.74
CA HIS A 12 6.39 -2.02 -17.92
C HIS A 12 7.44 -3.08 -17.56
N THR A 13 7.03 -4.36 -17.50
CA THR A 13 7.92 -5.48 -17.20
C THR A 13 7.98 -6.47 -18.36
N ILE A 14 9.07 -7.23 -18.46
CA ILE A 14 9.31 -8.17 -19.58
C ILE A 14 8.31 -9.32 -19.59
N CYS A 15 7.84 -9.76 -18.42
CA CYS A 15 6.87 -10.85 -18.29
C CYS A 15 5.71 -10.44 -17.38
N ALA A 16 4.58 -11.15 -17.53
CA ALA A 16 3.33 -10.90 -16.78
C ALA A 16 3.45 -11.09 -15.26
N LEU A 17 4.60 -11.54 -14.75
CA LEU A 17 4.85 -11.60 -13.31
C LEU A 17 4.76 -10.21 -12.65
N GLY A 18 5.16 -9.14 -13.36
CA GLY A 18 5.04 -7.78 -12.84
C GLY A 18 3.58 -7.36 -12.64
N ASP A 19 2.72 -7.64 -13.62
CA ASP A 19 1.28 -7.40 -13.52
C ASP A 19 0.65 -8.25 -12.41
N ALA A 20 1.02 -9.54 -12.35
CA ALA A 20 0.57 -10.46 -11.31
C ALA A 20 0.99 -10.03 -9.90
N ALA A 21 2.10 -9.32 -9.74
CA ALA A 21 2.53 -8.72 -8.48
C ALA A 21 1.84 -7.38 -8.18
N ALA A 22 1.59 -6.56 -9.20
CA ALA A 22 0.97 -5.24 -9.05
C ALA A 22 -0.53 -5.34 -8.74
N TRP A 23 -1.29 -6.19 -9.44
CA TRP A 23 -2.74 -6.25 -9.32
C TRP A 23 -3.25 -6.62 -7.91
N PRO A 24 -2.66 -7.57 -7.16
CA PRO A 24 -3.08 -7.84 -5.78
C PRO A 24 -2.98 -6.60 -4.88
N VAL A 25 -1.90 -5.83 -5.01
CA VAL A 25 -1.71 -4.59 -4.23
C VAL A 25 -2.70 -3.52 -4.67
N GLN A 26 -2.93 -3.36 -5.97
CA GLN A 26 -3.96 -2.44 -6.49
C GLN A 26 -5.36 -2.80 -6.00
N GLY A 27 -5.71 -4.10 -5.97
CA GLY A 27 -6.97 -4.60 -5.43
C GLY A 27 -7.11 -4.35 -3.92
N LEU A 28 -6.04 -4.62 -3.16
CA LEU A 28 -5.98 -4.32 -1.73
C LEU A 28 -6.23 -2.83 -1.47
N ILE A 29 -5.54 -1.95 -2.20
CA ILE A 29 -5.74 -0.50 -2.08
C ILE A 29 -7.15 -0.09 -2.53
N ARG A 30 -7.69 -0.66 -3.60
CA ARG A 30 -9.03 -0.31 -4.10
C ARG A 30 -10.14 -0.65 -3.10
N HIS A 31 -10.07 -1.81 -2.46
CA HIS A 31 -11.15 -2.33 -1.63
C HIS A 31 -10.93 -2.10 -0.13
N PHE A 32 -9.67 -2.06 0.33
CA PHE A 32 -9.32 -2.03 1.75
C PHE A 32 -8.49 -0.80 2.14
N ARG A 33 -8.51 0.28 1.33
CA ARG A 33 -7.88 1.56 1.72
C ARG A 33 -8.26 2.03 3.12
N PRO A 34 -9.53 1.97 3.58
CA PRO A 34 -9.87 2.39 4.94
C PRO A 34 -9.11 1.61 6.02
N GLU A 35 -8.90 0.31 5.81
CA GLU A 35 -8.17 -0.56 6.74
C GLU A 35 -6.66 -0.26 6.74
N LEU A 36 -6.07 0.00 5.57
CA LEU A 36 -4.68 0.45 5.47
C LEU A 36 -4.47 1.77 6.21
N GLU A 37 -5.35 2.74 5.98
CA GLU A 37 -5.28 4.05 6.64
C GLU A 37 -5.52 3.95 8.15
N ARG A 38 -6.42 3.07 8.61
CA ARG A 38 -6.63 2.79 10.03
C ARG A 38 -5.32 2.32 10.68
N ARG A 39 -4.63 1.34 10.08
CA ARG A 39 -3.35 0.82 10.59
C ARG A 39 -2.25 1.87 10.60
N ILE A 40 -2.20 2.75 9.60
CA ILE A 40 -1.24 3.85 9.54
C ILE A 40 -1.51 4.85 10.68
N ARG A 41 -2.77 5.22 10.91
CA ARG A 41 -3.16 6.11 12.03
C ARG A 41 -2.83 5.50 13.39
N GLU A 42 -3.18 4.23 13.61
CA GLU A 42 -2.86 3.51 14.86
C GLU A 42 -1.36 3.44 15.13
N ARG A 43 -0.56 3.24 14.08
CA ARG A 43 0.91 3.29 14.20
C ARG A 43 1.38 4.69 14.59
N ALA A 44 0.88 5.74 13.95
CA ALA A 44 1.27 7.12 14.26
C ALA A 44 0.87 7.53 15.69
N GLU A 45 -0.34 7.16 16.13
CA GLU A 45 -0.80 7.38 17.50
C GLU A 45 0.07 6.66 18.53
N ARG A 46 0.42 5.39 18.26
CA ARG A 46 1.32 4.63 19.14
C ARG A 46 2.69 5.29 19.25
N GLU A 47 3.26 5.74 18.13
CA GLU A 47 4.56 6.42 18.12
C GLU A 47 4.53 7.75 18.90
N LEU A 48 3.41 8.50 18.82
CA LEU A 48 3.22 9.72 19.61
C LEU A 48 3.11 9.43 21.11
N LEU A 49 2.36 8.38 21.49
CA LEU A 49 2.25 7.95 22.88
C LEU A 49 3.61 7.53 23.44
N GLU A 50 4.36 6.71 22.69
CA GLU A 50 5.72 6.28 23.05
C GLU A 50 6.69 7.46 23.17
N ALA A 51 6.57 8.50 22.34
CA ALA A 51 7.41 9.69 22.42
C ALA A 51 7.02 10.67 23.55
N SER A 52 5.79 10.55 24.06
CA SER A 52 5.27 11.39 25.15
C SER A 52 5.49 10.79 26.55
N ALA A 53 5.90 9.51 26.62
CA ALA A 53 6.22 8.78 27.83
C ALA A 53 7.72 8.89 28.18
#